data_AF-A0A932F217-F1
#
_entry.id   AF-A0A932F217-F1
#
_cell.length_a   1.000
_cell.length_b   1.000
_cell.length_c   1.000
_cell.angle_alpha   90.00
_cell.angle_beta   90.00
_cell.angle_gamma   90.00
#
_symmetry.space_group_name_H-M   'P 1'
#
loop_
_entity.id
_entity.type
_entity.pdbx_description
1 polymer ?
#
loop_
_entity_poly.entity_id
_entity_poly.type
_entity_poly.pdbx_seq_one_letter_code
_entity_poly.pdbx_strand_id
1 'polypeptide(L)' 'MSEHEDFSVVVKNRARPPKPWRWEIYRAGRTSPIDHSEIYFESMTEASRAGKAALKLMLSEYQH' A
#
# COMPACT_ATOMS: atom_id res chain seq x y z
N MET A 1 14.62 -1.83 -17.86
CA MET A 1 13.42 -1.01 -17.62
C MET A 1 12.97 -1.32 -16.22
N SER A 2 13.07 -0.33 -15.35
CA SER A 2 13.11 -0.46 -13.90
C SER A 2 11.80 -1.03 -13.34
N GLU A 3 11.81 -2.28 -12.87
CA GLU A 3 10.66 -2.97 -12.23
C GLU A 3 10.10 -2.26 -10.99
N HIS A 4 10.69 -1.12 -10.61
CA HIS A 4 10.35 -0.33 -9.43
C HIS A 4 9.27 0.72 -9.73
N GLU A 5 9.02 1.04 -11.01
CA GLU A 5 7.97 1.99 -11.42
C GLU A 5 6.58 1.36 -11.51
N ASP A 6 6.51 0.02 -11.47
CA ASP A 6 5.25 -0.68 -11.60
C ASP A 6 4.39 -0.57 -10.34
N PHE A 7 4.93 -0.19 -9.19
CA PHE A 7 4.20 -0.28 -7.93
C PHE A 7 3.77 1.08 -7.37
N SER A 8 2.53 1.16 -6.90
CA SER A 8 1.94 2.39 -6.35
C SER A 8 1.20 2.11 -5.04
N VAL A 9 1.51 2.89 -4.00
CA VAL A 9 0.80 2.85 -2.72
C VAL A 9 -0.32 3.88 -2.73
N VAL A 10 -1.55 3.43 -2.52
CA VAL A 10 -2.73 4.29 -2.43
C VAL A 10 -3.32 4.16 -1.03
N VAL A 11 -3.61 5.30 -0.40
CA VAL A 11 -4.33 5.32 0.88
C VAL A 11 -5.80 5.58 0.59
N LYS A 12 -6.68 4.69 1.06
CA LYS A 12 -8.13 4.81 0.89
C LYS A 12 -8.84 4.89 2.23
N ASN A 13 -9.90 5.68 2.26
CA ASN A 13 -10.86 5.69 3.34
C ASN A 13 -11.92 4.63 3.06
N ARG A 14 -11.85 3.48 3.75
CA ARG A 14 -12.79 2.35 3.54
C ARG A 14 -13.49 1.91 4.82
N ALA A 15 -13.14 2.45 5.98
CA ALA A 15 -13.71 2.06 7.26
C ALA A 15 -14.45 3.22 7.94
N ARG A 16 -15.35 2.88 8.87
CA ARG A 16 -15.99 3.87 9.73
C ARG A 16 -14.96 4.37 10.76
N PRO A 17 -15.05 5.64 11.21
CA PRO A 17 -14.24 6.15 12.33
C PRO A 17 -14.32 5.19 13.53
N PRO A 18 -13.23 4.99 14.29
CA PRO A 18 -12.09 5.89 14.47
C PRO A 18 -10.88 5.66 13.55
N LYS A 19 -10.82 4.52 12.85
CA LYS A 19 -9.70 4.14 11.98
C LYS A 19 -10.19 3.98 10.54
N PRO A 20 -10.43 5.08 9.79
CA PRO A 20 -11.03 4.98 8.47
C PRO A 20 -10.04 4.61 7.37
N TRP A 21 -8.73 4.81 7.60
CA TRP A 21 -7.71 4.76 6.57
C TRP A 21 -7.09 3.36 6.45
N ARG A 22 -6.84 2.94 5.22
CA ARG A 22 -6.04 1.75 4.91
C ARG A 22 -5.14 2.04 3.73
N TRP A 23 -4.01 1.36 3.63
CA TRP A 23 -3.18 1.41 2.43
C TRP A 23 -3.43 0.19 1.55
N GLU A 24 -3.27 0.38 0.25
CA GLU A 24 -3.38 -0.63 -0.79
C GLU A 24 -2.21 -0.44 -1.75
N ILE A 25 -1.53 -1.53 -2.11
CA ILE A 25 -0.45 -1.53 -3.10
C ILE A 25 -1.01 -2.05 -4.41
N TYR A 26 -0.77 -1.30 -5.47
CA TYR A 26 -1.14 -1.64 -6.83
C TYR A 26 0.10 -1.93 -7.66
N ARG A 27 -0.06 -2.78 -8.67
CA ARG A 27 0.95 -3.04 -9.71
C ARG A 27 0.43 -2.55 -11.07
N ALA A 28 1.30 -1.97 -11.88
CA ALA A 28 1.02 -1.54 -13.24
C ALA A 28 0.50 -2.72 -14.06
N GLY A 29 -0.52 -2.47 -14.86
CA GLY A 29 -1.22 -3.51 -15.62
C GLY A 29 -2.19 -4.37 -14.81
N ARG A 30 -2.35 -4.15 -13.49
CA ARG A 30 -3.39 -4.80 -12.68
C ARG A 30 -4.35 -3.78 -12.08
N THR A 31 -5.64 -4.08 -12.18
CA THR A 31 -6.72 -3.32 -11.55
C THR A 31 -7.01 -3.74 -10.11
N SER A 32 -6.55 -4.92 -9.70
CA SER A 32 -6.66 -5.40 -8.31
C SER A 32 -5.43 -4.99 -7.49
N PRO A 33 -5.61 -4.60 -6.22
CA PRO A 33 -4.47 -4.42 -5.32
C PRO A 33 -3.76 -5.78 -5.13
N ILE A 34 -2.44 -5.74 -5.14
CA ILE A 34 -1.61 -6.93 -4.88
C ILE A 34 -1.42 -7.16 -3.38
N ASP A 35 -1.51 -6.10 -2.58
CA ASP A 35 -1.37 -6.14 -1.13
C ASP A 35 -2.14 -4.99 -0.50
N HIS A 36 -2.50 -5.14 0.77
CA HIS A 36 -3.25 -4.14 1.53
C HIS A 36 -3.05 -4.30 3.02
N SER A 37 -3.28 -3.23 3.78
CA SER A 37 -3.29 -3.32 5.23
C SER A 37 -4.50 -4.12 5.73
N GLU A 38 -4.24 -5.14 6.55
CA GLU A 38 -5.28 -5.83 7.33
C GLU A 38 -5.81 -4.95 8.46
N ILE A 39 -4.92 -4.13 9.02
CA ILE A 39 -5.25 -3.13 10.04
C ILE A 39 -5.66 -1.81 9.39
N TYR A 40 -6.52 -1.08 10.09
CA TYR A 40 -6.89 0.28 9.74
C TYR A 40 -6.13 1.30 10.60
N PHE A 41 -5.94 2.50 10.06
CA PHE A 41 -5.20 3.60 10.65
C PHE A 41 -6.12 4.78 10.94
N GLU A 42 -5.76 5.55 11.97
CA GLU A 42 -6.49 6.75 12.39
C GLU A 42 -6.17 7.92 11.45
N SER A 43 -4.97 7.92 10.85
CA SER A 43 -4.52 8.98 9.96
C SER A 43 -4.07 8.47 8.60
N MET A 44 -4.29 9.31 7.57
CA MET A 44 -3.78 9.08 6.22
C MET A 44 -2.25 8.98 6.20
N THR A 45 -1.57 9.78 7.02
CA THR A 45 -0.10 9.81 7.10
C THR A 45 0.47 8.50 7.64
N GLU A 46 -0.12 7.94 8.69
CA GLU A 46 0.28 6.63 9.22
C GLU A 46 0.05 5.53 8.19
N ALA A 47 -1.12 5.50 7.56
CA ALA A 47 -1.41 4.55 6.48
C ALA A 47 -0.40 4.70 5.33
N SER A 48 -0.08 5.92 4.92
CA SER A 48 0.89 6.18 3.85
C SER A 48 2.29 5.70 4.22
N ARG A 49 2.74 5.99 5.45
CA ARG A 49 4.06 5.55 5.94
C ARG A 49 4.13 4.04 6.02
N ALA A 50 3.11 3.39 6.57
CA ALA A 50 3.03 1.93 6.65
C ALA A 50 3.01 1.29 5.25
N GLY A 51 2.23 1.83 4.32
CA GLY A 51 2.16 1.31 2.94
C GLY A 51 3.45 1.49 2.16
N LYS A 52 4.18 2.61 2.32
CA LYS A 52 5.51 2.79 1.72
C LYS A 52 6.55 1.84 2.30
N ALA A 53 6.50 1.59 3.61
CA ALA A 53 7.36 0.60 4.26
C ALA A 53 7.08 -0.82 3.76
N ALA A 54 5.79 -1.19 3.66
CA ALA A 54 5.36 -2.46 3.10
C ALA A 54 5.80 -2.62 1.64
N LEU A 55 5.64 -1.59 0.81
CA LEU A 55 6.12 -1.60 -0.57
C LEU A 55 7.64 -1.80 -0.64
N LYS A 56 8.41 -1.11 0.21
CA LYS A 56 9.87 -1.28 0.24
C LYS A 56 10.28 -2.71 0.60
N LEU A 57 9.62 -3.32 1.59
CA LEU A 57 9.85 -4.71 1.97
C LEU A 57 9.45 -5.67 0.85
N MET A 58 8.29 -5.46 0.23
CA MET A 58 7.84 -6.28 -0.88
C MET A 58 8.80 -6.22 -2.07
N LEU A 59 9.32 -5.02 -2.40
CA LEU A 59 10.31 -4.82 -3.46
C LEU A 59 11.65 -5.49 -3.13
N SER A 60 12.09 -5.47 -1.87
CA SER A 60 13.32 -6.16 -1.47
C SER A 60 13.20 -7.68 -1.58
N GLU A 61 12.03 -8.24 -1.27
CA GLU A 61 11.76 -9.68 -1.43
C GLU A 61 11.60 -10.07 -2.90
N TYR A 62 11.05 -9.19 -3.75
CA TYR A 62 10.84 -9.46 -5.18
C TYR A 62 12.14 -9.47 -6.03
N GLN A 63 13.24 -8.93 -5.51
CA GLN A 63 14.52 -8.84 -6.22
C GLN A 63 15.38 -10.11 -6.16
N HIS A 64 14.89 -11.20 -5.55
CA HIS A 64 15.65 -12.44 -5.36
C HIS A 64 15.15 -13.60 -6.21
#